data_AF-A0AAW6CL80-F1
#
_entry.id   AF-A0AAW6CL80-F1
#
_cell.length_a   1.000
_cell.length_b   1.000
_cell.length_c   1.000
_cell.angle_alpha   90.00
_cell.angle_beta   90.00
_cell.angle_gamma   90.00
#
_symmetry.space_group_name_H-M   'P 1'
#
loop_
_entity.id
_entity.type
_entity.pdbx_description
1 polymer ?
#
loop_
_entity_poly.entity_id
_entity_poly.type
_entity_poly.pdbx_seq_one_letter_code
_entity_poly.pdbx_strand_id
1 'polypeptide(L)'
;MLFDQDTIKQIQAIAFDAYKTTGRVAALLDGGGDGNRSLAQEMSAAAFRLERGTVAFRRLCEQCQTLPPETAKDAPPPAPLDLACWVERSDYGWLHIRLNTLLPHCRYDAPIWLSDTVARALDRYEAAHARLPMLEHALLIIDEHCEIDARRVYDQDNKGWKAIANAIKGRLIPDDDQYSLGVCLLSRRLPQNVCHIYLIPEQDAGDFLTLRAENYLPFSLTSGYNYGSIPK
;
A
#
# COMPACT_ATOMS: atom_id res chain seq x y z
N MET A 1 -31.81 1.57 13.40
CA MET A 1 -30.96 1.25 14.56
C MET A 1 -30.00 2.42 14.73
N LEU A 2 -30.14 3.19 15.81
CA LEU A 2 -29.17 4.21 16.20
C LEU A 2 -27.99 3.51 16.91
N PHE A 3 -26.77 3.95 16.60
CA PHE A 3 -25.49 3.42 17.08
C PHE A 3 -25.48 3.03 18.56
N ASP A 4 -24.88 1.87 18.85
CA ASP A 4 -24.54 1.48 20.22
C ASP A 4 -23.37 2.33 20.72
N GLN A 5 -23.58 3.09 21.80
CA GLN A 5 -22.57 3.96 22.44
C GLN A 5 -21.26 3.20 22.74
N ASP A 6 -21.33 1.89 22.94
CA ASP A 6 -20.18 1.07 23.26
C ASP A 6 -19.23 0.90 22.06
N THR A 7 -19.72 0.98 20.81
CA THR A 7 -18.87 0.93 19.62
C THR A 7 -18.02 2.21 19.49
N ILE A 8 -18.60 3.38 19.78
CA ILE A 8 -17.85 4.65 19.77
C ILE A 8 -16.81 4.67 20.89
N LYS A 9 -17.16 4.21 22.10
CA LYS A 9 -16.20 4.09 23.21
C LYS A 9 -15.03 3.18 22.87
N GLN A 10 -15.29 2.06 22.21
CA GLN A 10 -14.24 1.12 21.80
C GLN A 10 -13.26 1.76 20.80
N ILE A 11 -13.76 2.55 19.86
CA ILE A 11 -12.92 3.25 18.88
C ILE A 11 -12.13 4.38 19.53
N GLN A 12 -12.76 5.15 20.42
CA GLN A 12 -12.05 6.15 21.22
C GLN A 12 -10.93 5.52 22.04
N ALA A 13 -11.14 4.34 22.62
CA ALA A 13 -10.11 3.59 23.32
C ALA A 13 -8.95 3.19 22.38
N ILE A 14 -9.25 2.69 21.17
CA ILE A 14 -8.22 2.34 20.17
C ILE A 14 -7.41 3.58 19.77
N ALA A 15 -8.08 4.70 19.48
CA ALA A 15 -7.43 5.95 19.11
C ALA A 15 -6.57 6.51 20.25
N PHE A 16 -7.06 6.44 21.49
CA PHE A 16 -6.33 6.88 22.67
C PHE A 16 -5.11 6.00 22.97
N ASP A 17 -5.21 4.68 22.77
CA ASP A 17 -4.07 3.77 22.91
C ASP A 17 -3.03 3.97 21.81
N ALA A 18 -3.47 4.29 20.59
CA ALA A 18 -2.56 4.72 19.52
C ALA A 18 -1.81 6.01 19.93
N TYR A 19 -2.52 7.02 20.46
CA TYR A 19 -1.94 8.26 20.98
C TYR A 19 -0.93 8.02 22.12
N LYS A 20 -1.24 7.14 23.09
CA LYS A 20 -0.26 6.79 24.14
C LYS A 20 1.01 6.17 23.57
N THR A 21 0.88 5.38 22.51
CA THR A 21 2.03 4.72 21.87
C THR A 21 2.92 5.75 21.16
N THR A 22 2.35 6.74 20.47
CA THR A 22 3.14 7.82 19.87
C THR A 22 3.88 8.65 20.93
N GLY A 23 3.31 8.82 22.12
CA GLY A 23 4.01 9.42 23.26
C GLY A 23 5.25 8.63 23.73
N ARG A 24 5.22 7.29 23.64
CA ARG A 24 6.39 6.45 23.94
C ARG A 24 7.48 6.57 22.87
N VAL A 25 7.09 6.68 21.60
CA VAL A 25 8.01 6.96 20.49
C VAL A 25 8.73 8.29 20.73
N ALA A 26 8.01 9.34 21.14
CA ALA A 26 8.61 10.64 21.47
C ALA A 26 9.61 10.55 22.64
N ALA A 27 9.24 9.87 23.73
CA ALA A 27 10.14 9.68 24.88
C ALA A 27 11.42 8.90 24.53
N LEU A 28 11.35 7.95 23.58
CA LEU A 28 12.51 7.21 23.09
C LEU A 28 13.44 8.06 22.21
N LEU A 29 12.89 9.04 21.48
CA LEU A 29 13.68 9.99 20.69
C LEU A 29 14.50 10.93 21.58
N ASP A 30 13.95 11.34 22.72
CA ASP A 30 14.62 12.24 23.68
C ASP A 30 15.71 11.52 24.53
N GLY A 31 15.69 10.18 24.58
CA GLY A 31 16.47 9.36 25.51
C GLY A 31 17.91 8.97 25.10
N GLY A 32 18.38 9.33 23.90
CA GLY A 32 19.81 9.30 23.53
C GLY A 32 20.56 7.95 23.58
N GLY A 33 19.90 6.80 23.45
CA GLY A 33 20.52 5.46 23.48
C GLY A 33 20.48 4.72 22.14
N ASP A 34 20.99 3.48 22.12
CA ASP A 34 21.17 2.49 21.00
C ASP A 34 19.85 2.08 20.27
N GLY A 35 19.03 3.09 19.98
CA GLY A 35 17.58 3.08 20.12
C GLY A 35 16.81 2.84 18.83
N ASN A 36 17.48 2.62 17.70
CA ASN A 36 16.80 2.47 16.41
C ASN A 36 15.92 1.21 16.33
N ARG A 37 16.29 0.11 16.97
CA ARG A 37 15.46 -1.12 16.97
C ARG A 37 14.23 -0.98 17.87
N SER A 38 14.40 -0.46 19.08
CA SER A 38 13.28 -0.23 20.00
C SER A 38 12.32 0.84 19.46
N LEU A 39 12.88 1.91 18.87
CA LEU A 39 12.11 2.93 18.18
C LEU A 39 11.34 2.35 16.99
N ALA A 40 11.98 1.55 16.12
CA ALA A 40 11.31 0.91 14.99
C ALA A 40 10.18 -0.03 15.44
N GLN A 41 10.38 -0.78 16.53
CA GLN A 41 9.35 -1.64 17.11
C GLN A 41 8.16 -0.83 17.64
N GLU A 42 8.40 0.23 18.42
CA GLU A 42 7.33 1.10 18.93
C GLU A 42 6.63 1.87 17.81
N MET A 43 7.35 2.34 16.78
CA MET A 43 6.76 2.95 15.59
C MET A 43 5.89 1.95 14.82
N SER A 44 6.34 0.70 14.64
CA SER A 44 5.54 -0.36 14.03
C SER A 44 4.29 -0.69 14.85
N ALA A 45 4.39 -0.70 16.18
CA ALA A 45 3.26 -0.92 17.07
C ALA A 45 2.27 0.26 17.06
N ALA A 46 2.76 1.49 17.00
CA ALA A 46 1.94 2.69 16.85
C ALA A 46 1.19 2.67 15.52
N ALA A 47 1.89 2.37 14.42
CA ALA A 47 1.29 2.24 13.09
C ALA A 47 0.18 1.18 13.08
N PHE A 48 0.44 -0.01 13.64
CA PHE A 48 -0.56 -1.07 13.75
C PHE A 48 -1.81 -0.65 14.56
N ARG A 49 -1.64 0.09 15.66
CA ARG A 49 -2.78 0.59 16.46
C ARG A 49 -3.57 1.66 15.71
N LEU A 50 -2.90 2.57 15.01
CA LEU A 50 -3.52 3.58 14.16
C LEU A 50 -4.29 2.94 12.99
N GLU A 51 -3.72 1.90 12.39
CA GLU A 51 -4.37 1.08 11.37
C GLU A 51 -5.64 0.43 11.92
N ARG A 52 -5.56 -0.23 13.08
CA ARG A 52 -6.75 -0.83 13.73
C ARG A 52 -7.83 0.21 14.02
N GLY A 53 -7.44 1.40 14.47
CA GLY A 53 -8.35 2.51 14.68
C GLY A 53 -9.04 2.94 13.37
N THR A 54 -8.26 3.08 12.31
CA THR A 54 -8.76 3.46 10.98
C THR A 54 -9.74 2.43 10.42
N VAL A 55 -9.43 1.13 10.52
CA VAL A 55 -10.32 0.04 10.09
C VAL A 55 -11.62 0.04 10.89
N ALA A 56 -11.54 0.24 12.21
CA ALA A 56 -12.72 0.31 13.07
C ALA A 56 -13.62 1.52 12.72
N PHE A 57 -13.02 2.69 12.48
CA PHE A 57 -13.75 3.86 12.00
C PHE A 57 -14.41 3.62 10.63
N ARG A 58 -13.71 2.98 9.69
CA ARG A 58 -14.27 2.65 8.37
C ARG A 58 -15.49 1.74 8.48
N ARG A 59 -15.42 0.69 9.31
CA ARG A 59 -16.57 -0.20 9.56
C ARG A 59 -17.77 0.56 10.09
N LEU A 60 -17.54 1.53 10.99
CA LEU A 60 -18.60 2.43 11.44
C LEU A 60 -19.13 3.33 10.32
N CYS A 61 -18.26 3.92 9.49
CA CYS A 61 -18.70 4.74 8.36
C CYS A 61 -19.65 3.99 7.44
N GLU A 62 -19.35 2.74 7.10
CA GLU A 62 -20.25 1.87 6.31
C GLU A 62 -21.59 1.62 7.02
N GLN A 63 -21.57 1.44 8.34
CA GLN A 63 -22.79 1.29 9.14
C GLN A 63 -23.59 2.60 9.27
N CYS A 64 -22.92 3.76 9.17
CA CYS A 64 -23.51 5.10 9.11
C CYS A 64 -24.07 5.45 7.74
N GLN A 65 -23.60 4.82 6.68
CA GLN A 65 -24.13 5.01 5.34
C GLN A 65 -25.46 4.26 5.19
N THR A 66 -26.51 4.79 5.81
CA THR A 66 -27.90 4.34 5.66
C THR A 66 -28.61 5.01 4.47
N LEU A 67 -27.88 5.58 3.52
CA LEU A 67 -28.45 6.30 2.38
C LEU A 67 -28.82 5.31 1.27
N PRO A 68 -30.06 5.36 0.72
CA PRO A 68 -30.42 4.53 -0.42
C PRO A 68 -29.54 4.85 -1.65
N PRO A 69 -29.31 3.89 -2.56
CA PRO A 69 -28.35 3.98 -3.66
C PRO A 69 -28.46 5.24 -4.54
N GLU A 70 -29.65 5.82 -4.64
CA GLU A 70 -29.92 7.02 -5.45
C GLU A 70 -29.27 8.30 -4.88
N THR A 71 -28.95 8.32 -3.58
CA THR A 71 -28.28 9.45 -2.88
C THR A 71 -26.76 9.29 -2.75
N ALA A 72 -26.19 8.19 -3.26
CA ALA A 72 -24.74 7.93 -3.21
C ALA A 72 -23.90 8.91 -4.06
N LYS A 73 -24.53 9.67 -4.96
CA LYS A 73 -23.86 10.74 -5.74
C LYS A 73 -23.35 11.90 -4.88
N ASP A 74 -23.95 12.12 -3.71
CA ASP A 74 -23.60 13.21 -2.79
C ASP A 74 -22.75 12.75 -1.61
N ALA A 75 -22.36 11.47 -1.56
CA ALA A 75 -21.47 10.96 -0.53
C ALA A 75 -20.10 11.63 -0.63
N PRO A 76 -19.53 12.18 0.46
CA PRO A 76 -18.19 12.75 0.42
C PRO A 76 -17.22 11.69 -0.10
N PRO A 77 -16.31 12.04 -1.03
CA PRO A 77 -15.40 11.07 -1.60
C PRO A 77 -14.63 10.37 -0.47
N PRO A 78 -14.38 9.06 -0.57
CA PRO A 78 -13.60 8.35 0.43
C PRO A 78 -12.28 9.11 0.67
N ALA A 79 -11.88 9.20 1.95
CA ALA A 79 -10.67 9.88 2.41
C ALA A 79 -9.53 9.68 1.42
N PRO A 80 -8.75 10.72 1.07
CA PRO A 80 -7.92 10.73 -0.13
C PRO A 80 -6.98 9.53 -0.13
N LEU A 81 -7.38 8.50 -0.89
CA LEU A 81 -6.63 7.26 -1.02
C LEU A 81 -5.26 7.54 -1.63
N ASP A 82 -5.18 8.59 -2.43
CA ASP A 82 -3.98 9.21 -3.00
C ASP A 82 -2.90 9.49 -1.95
N LEU A 83 -3.24 9.63 -0.66
CA LEU A 83 -2.26 9.76 0.42
C LEU A 83 -1.53 8.44 0.72
N ALA A 84 -2.21 7.30 0.61
CA ALA A 84 -1.66 5.99 0.91
C ALA A 84 -1.15 5.29 -0.36
N CYS A 85 -1.93 5.38 -1.44
CA CYS A 85 -1.74 4.61 -2.65
C CYS A 85 -2.31 5.33 -3.87
N TRP A 86 -1.61 5.22 -5.01
CA TRP A 86 -2.06 5.70 -6.31
C TRP A 86 -2.10 4.54 -7.31
N VAL A 87 -3.09 4.52 -8.21
CA VAL A 87 -3.23 3.48 -9.25
C VAL A 87 -3.38 4.15 -10.60
N GLU A 88 -2.64 3.66 -11.59
CA GLU A 88 -2.75 4.07 -12.98
C GLU A 88 -2.47 2.90 -13.93
N ARG A 89 -2.89 3.03 -15.18
CA ARG A 89 -2.61 2.07 -16.24
C ARG A 89 -1.96 2.79 -17.41
N SER A 90 -0.92 2.18 -17.97
CA SER A 90 -0.26 2.68 -19.18
C SER A 90 -1.02 2.28 -20.45
N ASP A 91 -0.63 2.88 -21.57
CA ASP A 91 -1.16 2.53 -22.90
C ASP A 91 -0.79 1.11 -23.34
N TYR A 92 0.29 0.53 -22.80
CA TYR A 92 0.68 -0.88 -22.99
C TYR A 92 -0.23 -1.85 -22.21
N GLY A 93 -1.17 -1.32 -21.44
CA GLY A 93 -2.07 -2.10 -20.62
C GLY A 93 -1.49 -2.50 -19.26
N TRP A 94 -0.26 -2.11 -18.95
CA TRP A 94 0.42 -2.38 -17.67
C TRP A 94 -0.24 -1.60 -16.54
N LEU A 95 -0.42 -2.27 -15.41
CA LEU A 95 -0.93 -1.66 -14.19
C LEU A 95 0.23 -1.19 -13.31
N HIS A 96 0.12 0.01 -12.76
CA HIS A 96 1.03 0.54 -11.76
C HIS A 96 0.25 0.96 -10.51
N ILE A 97 0.73 0.51 -9.36
CA ILE A 97 0.25 0.86 -8.03
C ILE A 97 1.43 1.44 -7.27
N ARG A 98 1.38 2.73 -6.92
CA ARG A 98 2.39 3.37 -6.07
C ARG A 98 1.90 3.43 -4.64
N LEU A 99 2.62 2.79 -3.72
CA LEU A 99 2.46 3.03 -2.29
C LEU A 99 3.31 4.25 -1.90
N ASN A 100 2.73 5.19 -1.16
CA ASN A 100 3.45 6.33 -0.60
C ASN A 100 4.24 5.98 0.67
N THR A 101 4.52 4.69 0.83
CA THR A 101 5.30 4.11 1.90
C THR A 101 6.18 3.02 1.29
N LEU A 102 7.20 2.61 2.04
CA LEU A 102 7.91 1.38 1.73
C LEU A 102 7.02 0.16 2.00
N LEU A 103 7.38 -0.99 1.44
CA LEU A 103 6.68 -2.25 1.71
C LEU A 103 6.79 -2.58 3.21
N PRO A 104 5.73 -3.00 3.91
CA PRO A 104 5.87 -3.37 5.32
C PRO A 104 6.85 -4.53 5.49
N HIS A 105 7.82 -4.38 6.39
CA HIS A 105 8.76 -5.46 6.73
C HIS A 105 8.13 -6.33 7.82
N CYS A 106 7.30 -7.29 7.42
CA CYS A 106 6.52 -8.11 8.34
C CYS A 106 6.89 -9.57 8.18
N ARG A 107 7.52 -10.20 9.18
CA ARG A 107 7.88 -11.63 9.13
C ARG A 107 6.78 -12.56 9.62
N TYR A 108 5.95 -12.10 10.56
CA TYR A 108 5.01 -12.96 11.28
C TYR A 108 3.58 -12.88 10.75
N ASP A 109 3.06 -11.68 10.50
CA ASP A 109 1.70 -11.49 9.97
C ASP A 109 1.71 -10.62 8.73
N ALA A 110 0.87 -10.96 7.74
CA ALA A 110 0.68 -10.11 6.58
C ALA A 110 -0.04 -8.81 7.03
N PRO A 111 0.39 -7.63 6.55
CA PRO A 111 -0.25 -6.36 6.89
C PRO A 111 -1.67 -6.30 6.31
N ILE A 112 -2.70 -6.37 7.15
CA ILE A 112 -4.11 -6.36 6.72
C ILE A 112 -4.44 -5.08 5.96
N TRP A 113 -3.94 -3.92 6.41
CA TRP A 113 -4.15 -2.65 5.72
C TRP A 113 -3.65 -2.64 4.29
N LEU A 114 -2.58 -3.38 3.98
CA LEU A 114 -1.94 -3.31 2.68
C LEU A 114 -2.88 -3.92 1.62
N SER A 115 -3.43 -5.09 1.93
CA SER A 115 -4.41 -5.74 1.06
C SER A 115 -5.71 -4.92 0.94
N ASP A 116 -6.21 -4.35 2.05
CA ASP A 116 -7.38 -3.44 2.03
C ASP A 116 -7.13 -2.18 1.18
N THR A 117 -5.95 -1.58 1.34
CA THR A 117 -5.57 -0.35 0.62
C THR A 117 -5.47 -0.61 -0.88
N VAL A 118 -4.80 -1.70 -1.27
CA VAL A 118 -4.68 -2.10 -2.68
C VAL A 118 -6.05 -2.40 -3.26
N ALA A 119 -6.88 -3.22 -2.59
CA ALA A 119 -8.21 -3.59 -3.08
C ALA A 119 -9.09 -2.35 -3.33
N ARG A 120 -9.13 -1.42 -2.37
CA ARG A 120 -9.89 -0.16 -2.50
C ARG A 120 -9.36 0.74 -3.60
N ALA A 121 -8.05 0.73 -3.83
CA ALA A 121 -7.44 1.54 -4.88
C ALA A 121 -7.82 1.03 -6.27
N LEU A 122 -7.84 -0.30 -6.42
CA LEU A 122 -8.35 -0.95 -7.62
C LEU A 122 -9.86 -0.70 -7.79
N ASP A 123 -10.67 -0.75 -6.72
CA ASP A 123 -12.12 -0.46 -6.79
C ASP A 123 -12.38 0.96 -7.29
N ARG A 124 -11.64 1.93 -6.74
CA ARG A 124 -11.75 3.33 -7.16
C ARG A 124 -11.29 3.52 -8.61
N TYR A 125 -10.22 2.85 -9.02
CA TYR A 125 -9.75 2.88 -10.39
C TYR A 125 -10.81 2.33 -11.35
N GLU A 126 -11.38 1.15 -11.08
CA GLU A 126 -12.42 0.55 -11.91
C GLU A 126 -13.75 1.30 -11.87
N ALA A 127 -14.04 2.06 -10.81
CA ALA A 127 -15.22 2.94 -10.76
C ALA A 127 -15.06 4.18 -11.66
N ALA A 128 -13.82 4.66 -11.84
CA ALA A 128 -13.50 5.81 -12.69
C ALA A 128 -13.20 5.42 -14.15
N HIS A 129 -12.85 4.16 -14.39
CA HIS A 129 -12.37 3.66 -15.67
C HIS A 129 -13.08 2.36 -16.07
N ALA A 130 -12.56 1.67 -17.09
CA ALA A 130 -13.00 0.32 -17.40
C ALA A 130 -12.44 -0.69 -16.39
N ARG A 131 -13.17 -1.81 -16.22
CA ARG A 131 -12.72 -2.96 -15.43
C ARG A 131 -11.32 -3.40 -15.90
N LEU A 132 -10.45 -3.71 -14.96
CA LEU A 132 -9.12 -4.20 -15.25
C LEU A 132 -9.20 -5.63 -15.80
N PRO A 133 -8.46 -5.95 -16.88
CA PRO A 133 -8.45 -7.30 -17.42
C PRO A 133 -7.73 -8.26 -16.47
N MET A 134 -8.21 -9.50 -16.42
CA MET A 134 -7.48 -10.58 -15.77
C MET A 134 -6.37 -11.06 -16.71
N LEU A 135 -5.15 -11.16 -16.19
CA LEU A 135 -3.97 -11.66 -16.88
C LEU A 135 -3.77 -13.13 -16.54
N GLU A 136 -3.80 -14.01 -17.54
CA GLU A 136 -3.57 -15.45 -17.34
C GLU A 136 -2.14 -15.76 -16.89
N HIS A 137 -1.17 -15.06 -17.49
CA HIS A 137 0.25 -15.11 -17.16
C HIS A 137 0.77 -13.69 -16.94
N ALA A 138 1.27 -13.42 -15.73
CA ALA A 138 1.69 -12.09 -15.34
C ALA A 138 3.03 -12.09 -14.60
N LEU A 139 3.72 -10.97 -14.71
CA LEU A 139 4.86 -10.65 -13.85
C LEU A 139 4.44 -9.56 -12.86
N LEU A 140 4.49 -9.88 -11.57
CA LEU A 140 4.36 -8.93 -10.47
C LEU A 140 5.74 -8.39 -10.13
N ILE A 141 5.98 -7.11 -10.39
CA ILE A 141 7.21 -6.43 -10.01
C ILE A 141 6.96 -5.55 -8.79
N ILE A 142 7.80 -5.66 -7.77
CA ILE A 142 7.83 -4.78 -6.60
C ILE A 142 9.18 -4.06 -6.60
N ASP A 143 9.20 -2.78 -6.95
CA ASP A 143 10.38 -1.93 -7.03
C ASP A 143 10.38 -0.90 -5.89
N GLU A 144 11.16 -1.16 -4.86
CA GLU A 144 11.23 -0.28 -3.69
C GLU A 144 12.32 0.79 -3.85
N HIS A 145 11.94 2.05 -3.66
CA HIS A 145 12.87 3.18 -3.66
C HIS A 145 13.12 3.57 -2.20
N CYS A 146 14.38 3.56 -1.76
CA CYS A 146 14.81 4.10 -0.47
C CYS A 146 16.34 4.23 -0.37
N GLU A 147 16.82 5.02 0.59
CA GLU A 147 18.25 5.11 0.97
C GLU A 147 18.56 4.47 2.32
N ILE A 148 17.64 3.64 2.85
CA ILE A 148 17.81 2.99 4.15
C ILE A 148 18.76 1.80 4.01
N ASP A 149 20.01 1.92 4.47
CA ASP A 149 21.02 0.86 4.32
C ASP A 149 20.64 -0.48 4.96
N ALA A 150 19.88 -0.45 6.07
CA ALA A 150 19.46 -1.65 6.79
C ALA A 150 18.27 -2.37 6.12
N ARG A 151 17.78 -1.87 4.98
CA ARG A 151 16.58 -2.38 4.33
C ARG A 151 16.81 -3.75 3.70
N ARG A 152 15.88 -4.68 3.93
CA ARG A 152 15.92 -6.04 3.39
C ARG A 152 14.61 -6.40 2.70
N VAL A 153 14.36 -5.81 1.54
CA VAL A 153 13.17 -6.08 0.72
C VAL A 153 13.13 -7.55 0.28
N TYR A 154 14.30 -8.10 -0.08
CA TYR A 154 14.49 -9.46 -0.56
C TYR A 154 14.46 -10.55 0.53
N ASP A 155 14.12 -10.18 1.76
CA ASP A 155 13.93 -11.18 2.81
C ASP A 155 12.77 -12.11 2.42
N GLN A 156 13.06 -13.40 2.23
CA GLN A 156 12.07 -14.41 1.84
C GLN A 156 10.97 -14.57 2.91
N ASP A 157 11.29 -14.24 4.16
CA ASP A 157 10.33 -14.24 5.27
C ASP A 157 9.46 -12.98 5.29
N ASN A 158 9.73 -11.98 4.46
CA ASN A 158 8.89 -10.79 4.39
C ASN A 158 7.52 -11.14 3.79
N LYS A 159 6.48 -11.16 4.63
CA LYS A 159 5.09 -11.40 4.23
C LYS A 159 4.47 -10.19 3.53
N GLY A 160 5.13 -9.03 3.50
CA GLY A 160 4.64 -7.84 2.81
C GLY A 160 4.43 -8.06 1.31
N TRP A 161 5.38 -8.70 0.61
CA TRP A 161 5.24 -8.94 -0.83
C TRP A 161 4.17 -9.98 -1.15
N LYS A 162 3.98 -10.98 -0.27
CA LYS A 162 2.91 -11.98 -0.36
C LYS A 162 1.52 -11.34 -0.22
N ALA A 163 1.40 -10.32 0.64
CA ALA A 163 0.14 -9.60 0.85
C ALA A 163 -0.31 -8.84 -0.40
N ILE A 164 0.64 -8.40 -1.25
CA ILE A 164 0.34 -7.78 -2.55
C ILE A 164 -0.24 -8.81 -3.52
N ALA A 165 0.44 -9.95 -3.71
CA ALA A 165 -0.05 -11.03 -4.57
C ALA A 165 -1.46 -11.48 -4.17
N ASN A 166 -1.68 -11.70 -2.86
CA ASN A 166 -3.00 -12.05 -2.33
C ASN A 166 -4.08 -10.98 -2.57
N ALA A 167 -3.71 -9.70 -2.61
CA ALA A 167 -4.66 -8.60 -2.83
C ALA A 167 -5.14 -8.51 -4.29
N ILE A 168 -4.36 -9.02 -5.24
CA ILE A 168 -4.68 -8.98 -6.67
C ILE A 168 -5.20 -10.32 -7.22
N LYS A 169 -4.96 -11.41 -6.48
CA LYS A 169 -5.42 -12.77 -6.76
C LYS A 169 -6.94 -12.84 -6.93
N GLY A 170 -7.39 -13.57 -7.95
CA GLY A 170 -8.80 -13.74 -8.28
C GLY A 170 -9.48 -12.49 -8.84
N ARG A 171 -8.72 -11.39 -9.02
CA ARG A 171 -9.19 -10.13 -9.59
C ARG A 171 -8.43 -9.75 -10.85
N LEU A 172 -7.11 -9.66 -10.75
CA LEU A 172 -6.22 -9.26 -11.84
C LEU A 172 -5.42 -10.42 -12.40
N ILE A 173 -5.32 -11.50 -11.62
CA ILE A 173 -4.68 -12.76 -11.99
C ILE A 173 -5.57 -13.92 -11.51
N PRO A 174 -5.41 -15.14 -12.07
CA PRO A 174 -5.94 -16.38 -11.51
C PRO A 174 -5.43 -16.66 -10.08
N ASP A 175 -5.54 -17.91 -9.63
CA ASP A 175 -4.85 -18.35 -8.42
C ASP A 175 -3.33 -18.08 -8.53
N ASP A 176 -2.70 -17.67 -7.43
CA ASP A 176 -1.26 -17.37 -7.39
C ASP A 176 -0.48 -18.69 -7.32
N ASP A 177 -0.20 -19.26 -8.49
CA ASP A 177 0.63 -20.45 -8.61
C ASP A 177 1.98 -20.13 -9.27
N GLN A 178 2.89 -21.12 -9.24
CA GLN A 178 4.24 -20.97 -9.77
C GLN A 178 4.34 -20.91 -11.30
N TYR A 179 3.21 -21.05 -12.01
CA TYR A 179 3.13 -21.10 -13.47
C TYR A 179 2.37 -19.91 -14.08
N SER A 180 1.47 -19.29 -13.32
CA SER A 180 0.64 -18.14 -13.74
C SER A 180 1.22 -16.80 -13.29
N LEU A 181 1.99 -16.76 -12.19
CA LEU A 181 2.51 -15.54 -11.61
C LEU A 181 4.01 -15.61 -11.35
N GLY A 182 4.78 -14.84 -12.13
CA GLY A 182 6.15 -14.49 -11.79
C GLY A 182 6.20 -13.37 -10.74
N VAL A 183 7.18 -13.41 -9.85
CA VAL A 183 7.44 -12.32 -8.89
C VAL A 183 8.87 -11.81 -9.05
N CYS A 184 9.00 -10.51 -9.29
CA CYS A 184 10.29 -9.82 -9.38
C CYS A 184 10.38 -8.78 -8.26
N LEU A 185 11.30 -8.99 -7.32
CA LEU A 185 11.62 -7.99 -6.30
C LEU A 185 12.79 -7.16 -6.80
N LEU A 186 12.64 -5.84 -6.82
CA LEU A 186 13.64 -4.87 -7.26
C LEU A 186 13.80 -3.76 -6.21
N SER A 187 14.92 -3.05 -6.28
CA SER A 187 15.15 -1.88 -5.45
C SER A 187 16.01 -0.85 -6.16
N ARG A 188 15.87 0.42 -5.74
CA ARG A 188 16.74 1.52 -6.15
C ARG A 188 17.11 2.38 -4.95
N ARG A 189 18.38 2.77 -4.90
CA ARG A 189 18.87 3.78 -3.94
C ARG A 189 18.44 5.15 -4.39
N LEU A 190 17.32 5.62 -3.83
CA LEU A 190 16.71 6.90 -4.13
C LEU A 190 16.11 7.48 -2.84
N PRO A 191 16.12 8.80 -2.63
CA PRO A 191 15.74 9.41 -1.35
C PRO A 191 14.24 9.31 -1.03
N GLN A 192 13.40 8.98 -2.01
CA GLN A 192 11.97 8.77 -1.80
C GLN A 192 11.74 7.47 -1.04
N ASN A 193 10.84 7.48 -0.05
CA ASN A 193 10.45 6.28 0.69
C ASN A 193 9.13 5.70 0.14
N VAL A 194 9.19 5.17 -1.08
CA VAL A 194 8.01 4.69 -1.83
C VAL A 194 8.22 3.28 -2.36
N CYS A 195 7.13 2.57 -2.59
CA CYS A 195 7.14 1.24 -3.17
C CYS A 195 6.28 1.25 -4.44
N HIS A 196 6.90 0.95 -5.58
CA HIS A 196 6.21 0.83 -6.85
C HIS A 196 5.87 -0.64 -7.11
N ILE A 197 4.62 -0.91 -7.43
CA ILE A 197 4.13 -2.24 -7.75
C ILE A 197 3.62 -2.20 -9.17
N TYR A 198 4.14 -3.07 -10.02
CA TYR A 198 3.72 -3.21 -11.40
C TYR A 198 3.15 -4.61 -11.61
N LEU A 199 2.05 -4.67 -12.35
CA LEU A 199 1.51 -5.93 -12.85
C LEU A 199 1.42 -5.83 -14.36
N ILE A 200 2.18 -6.69 -15.03
CA ILE A 200 2.32 -6.68 -16.50
C ILE A 200 2.08 -8.09 -17.06
N PRO A 201 1.66 -8.21 -18.33
CA PRO A 201 1.72 -9.48 -19.04
C PRO A 201 3.14 -10.06 -19.00
N GLU A 202 3.28 -11.37 -18.78
CA GLU A 202 4.61 -12.01 -18.68
C GLU A 202 5.48 -11.76 -19.91
N GLN A 203 4.88 -11.78 -21.11
CA GLN A 203 5.56 -11.55 -22.38
C GLN A 203 6.22 -10.16 -22.49
N ASP A 204 5.77 -9.18 -21.69
CA ASP A 204 6.28 -7.79 -21.71
C ASP A 204 7.46 -7.60 -20.74
N ALA A 205 7.89 -8.65 -20.03
CA ALA A 205 8.95 -8.57 -19.01
C ALA A 205 10.27 -7.98 -19.54
N GLY A 206 10.66 -8.32 -20.77
CA GLY A 206 11.87 -7.81 -21.40
C GLY A 206 11.80 -6.30 -21.66
N ASP A 207 10.67 -5.84 -22.19
CA ASP A 207 10.43 -4.42 -22.47
C ASP A 207 10.37 -3.62 -21.17
N PHE A 208 9.68 -4.15 -20.15
CA PHE A 208 9.61 -3.52 -18.83
C PHE A 208 11.01 -3.31 -18.23
N LEU A 209 11.86 -4.34 -18.21
CA LEU A 209 13.20 -4.24 -17.64
C LEU A 209 14.08 -3.24 -18.41
N THR A 210 13.92 -3.16 -19.73
CA THR A 210 14.63 -2.20 -20.59
C THR A 210 14.20 -0.78 -20.25
N LEU A 211 12.89 -0.48 -20.31
CA LEU A 211 12.36 0.85 -19.97
C LEU A 211 12.67 1.25 -18.52
N ARG A 212 12.66 0.28 -17.60
CA ARG A 212 13.04 0.47 -16.20
C ARG A 212 14.49 0.92 -16.08
N ALA A 213 15.42 0.26 -16.77
CA ALA A 213 16.86 0.56 -16.74
C ALA A 213 17.16 1.95 -17.31
N GLU A 214 16.41 2.37 -18.33
CA GLU A 214 16.57 3.67 -18.97
C GLU A 214 15.80 4.81 -18.27
N ASN A 215 15.03 4.51 -17.21
CA ASN A 215 14.13 5.45 -16.50
C ASN A 215 13.00 6.04 -17.38
N TYR A 216 12.51 5.28 -18.36
CA TYR A 216 11.42 5.66 -19.27
C TYR A 216 10.15 4.84 -19.05
N LEU A 217 9.84 4.46 -17.81
CA LEU A 217 8.59 3.75 -17.54
C LEU A 217 7.38 4.63 -17.91
N PRO A 218 6.36 4.08 -18.61
CA PRO A 218 5.26 4.83 -19.22
C PRO A 218 4.17 5.18 -18.19
N PHE A 219 4.58 5.76 -17.07
CA PHE A 219 3.73 6.04 -15.91
C PHE A 219 3.92 7.47 -15.45
N SER A 220 2.86 8.07 -14.95
CA SER A 220 2.93 9.43 -14.41
C SER A 220 3.68 9.38 -13.09
N LEU A 221 5.00 9.57 -13.15
CA LEU A 221 5.84 9.82 -11.97
C LEU A 221 5.33 11.03 -11.14
N THR A 222 4.40 11.81 -11.68
CA THR A 222 3.87 13.08 -11.19
C THR A 222 2.65 13.01 -10.26
N SER A 223 2.39 11.89 -9.57
CA SER A 223 1.47 11.93 -8.42
C SER A 223 2.18 12.54 -7.18
N GLY A 224 2.34 13.86 -7.14
CA GLY A 224 2.49 14.62 -5.88
C GLY A 224 3.87 14.84 -5.25
N TYR A 225 4.97 14.31 -5.78
CA TYR A 225 6.33 14.76 -5.40
C TYR A 225 7.13 15.04 -6.66
N ASN A 226 7.55 16.29 -6.83
CA ASN A 226 8.52 16.67 -7.85
C ASN A 226 9.73 15.73 -7.73
N TYR A 227 10.02 14.97 -8.79
CA TYR A 227 11.35 14.43 -9.02
C TYR A 227 12.27 15.64 -9.18
N GLY A 228 12.73 16.17 -8.05
CA GLY A 228 13.80 17.15 -8.03
C GLY A 228 14.95 16.52 -8.80
N SER A 229 15.20 17.08 -9.98
CA SER A 229 16.42 16.98 -10.78
C SER A 229 17.42 16.00 -10.21
N ILE A 230 17.44 14.77 -10.75
CA ILE A 230 18.53 13.83 -10.57
C ILE A 230 19.82 14.60 -10.92
N PRO A 231 20.74 14.86 -9.96
CA PRO A 231 22.01 15.43 -10.32
C PRO A 231 22.74 14.42 -11.22
N LYS A 232 23.22 14.92 -12.35
CA LYS A 232 24.13 14.17 -13.24
C LYS A 232 25.40 13.76 -12.52
#